data_AF-A0A8B9GXW4-F1
#
_entry.id   AF-A0A8B9GXW4-F1
#
_cell.length_a   1.000
_cell.length_b   1.000
_cell.length_c   1.000
_cell.angle_alpha   90.00
_cell.angle_beta   90.00
_cell.angle_gamma   90.00
#
_symmetry.space_group_name_H-M   'P 1'
#
loop_
_entity.id
_entity.type
_entity.pdbx_description
1 polymer ?
#
loop_
_entity_poly.entity_id
_entity_poly.type
_entity_poly.pdbx_seq_one_letter_code
_entity_poly.pdbx_strand_id
1 'polypeptide(L)'
;DALMPGQSPYRALLDTLELSDSRITLQLINDNNKVRLLLELYRLQGNMTRIKINELKPLKPRYEVPDVLLNDPPTEPMTLVAQDVNSVVLSLGVDEQRVIVNARPFRLDIVEGPKVLLSLNSRGLLGSMENLFTWNDMNEPSVFNGPEVTMHKDAMHGNWEHRDVHNIYGIYVQRATAEGQIQRSGGTERPFVLTRAFFAGSQRYGAVWTGDNAAEWGHLKISIPMCLSLGLVGISFCGADVGGFFKHPSTELLVRWYQAGAYQPFFRAHAHLDTPRREPWLFGPDNTALIREAIRQRYTLLPYWYQLFYNAYRTGQPVMRPLWVEYTEDPDTFAIEDEYLLGKDLLVHPVTEEGAKGVTAFLPGKGEVWYDVHTFQKHKGAQNLYIPVTMSSIPVFQRGGSIISRKDRVRRSSACMENDPYTLYVALSPQGTAEGEIYIDDFHTFKFETDKQFIHRRLHFSDNALSSSNLAPDSQFTTASWIEKVVIMGASRPTSVSLTTADGTKTALEFEFDSAASVLTLRKPGVNAGADWTVFLV
;
A
#
# COMPACT_ATOMS: atom_id res chain seq x y z
N ASP A 1 16.69 -14.67 -2.90
CA ASP A 1 16.42 -15.84 -2.02
C ASP A 1 15.86 -15.37 -0.68
N ALA A 2 14.54 -15.40 -0.55
CA ALA A 2 13.86 -15.00 0.67
C ALA A 2 14.21 -15.91 1.85
N LEU A 3 14.28 -15.34 3.07
CA LEU A 3 14.46 -16.11 4.30
C LEU A 3 13.29 -17.10 4.49
N MET A 4 13.59 -18.40 4.50
CA MET A 4 12.58 -19.45 4.71
C MET A 4 12.67 -20.00 6.14
N PRO A 5 11.53 -20.25 6.82
CA PRO A 5 11.52 -20.91 8.11
C PRO A 5 12.30 -22.23 8.08
N GLY A 6 13.25 -22.39 9.00
CA GLY A 6 14.12 -23.57 9.12
C GLY A 6 15.38 -23.55 8.24
N GLN A 7 15.55 -22.56 7.36
CA GLN A 7 16.71 -22.44 6.48
C GLN A 7 17.48 -21.15 6.77
N SER A 8 18.15 -21.08 7.93
CA SER A 8 18.95 -19.89 8.22
C SER A 8 20.22 -19.86 7.36
N PRO A 9 20.52 -18.74 6.68
CA PRO A 9 21.80 -18.57 5.99
C PRO A 9 22.92 -18.18 6.96
N TYR A 10 22.62 -17.91 8.23
CA TYR A 10 23.61 -17.47 9.20
C TYR A 10 24.35 -18.64 9.84
N ARG A 11 25.67 -18.47 9.99
CA ARG A 11 26.55 -19.38 10.70
C ARG A 11 27.42 -18.62 11.69
N ALA A 12 27.55 -19.15 12.90
CA ALA A 12 28.49 -18.64 13.90
C ALA A 12 29.89 -19.19 13.62
N LEU A 13 30.89 -18.31 13.63
CA LEU A 13 32.29 -18.64 13.42
C LEU A 13 32.95 -18.88 14.78
N LEU A 14 32.80 -20.09 15.34
CA LEU A 14 33.23 -20.41 16.72
C LEU A 14 34.74 -20.23 16.95
N ASP A 15 35.55 -20.22 15.90
CA ASP A 15 36.98 -19.92 15.89
C ASP A 15 37.29 -18.44 16.16
N THR A 16 36.30 -17.55 16.03
CA THR A 16 36.42 -16.11 16.30
C THR A 16 35.93 -15.72 17.70
N LEU A 17 35.67 -16.70 18.57
CA LEU A 17 35.20 -16.47 19.92
C LEU A 17 36.30 -15.77 20.75
N GLU A 18 35.99 -14.59 21.29
CA GLU A 18 36.82 -13.94 22.30
C GLU A 18 36.02 -13.80 23.60
N LEU A 19 36.63 -14.21 24.70
CA LEU A 19 36.07 -14.09 26.05
C LEU A 19 36.86 -13.03 26.82
N SER A 20 36.16 -12.03 27.32
CA SER A 20 36.60 -11.16 28.40
C SER A 20 35.82 -11.50 29.67
N ASP A 21 36.22 -10.94 30.82
CA ASP A 21 35.57 -11.25 32.10
C ASP A 21 34.05 -11.15 32.02
N SER A 22 33.50 -10.14 31.33
CA SER A 22 32.07 -9.84 31.33
C SER A 22 31.39 -9.75 29.97
N ARG A 23 32.13 -9.98 28.88
CA ARG A 23 31.63 -9.94 27.50
C ARG A 23 32.23 -11.07 26.67
N ILE A 24 31.39 -11.62 25.80
CA ILE A 24 31.80 -12.52 24.73
C ILE A 24 31.54 -11.87 23.39
N THR A 25 32.50 -11.98 22.48
CA THR A 25 32.34 -11.60 21.09
C THR A 25 32.49 -12.83 20.19
N LEU A 26 31.71 -12.85 19.10
CA LEU A 26 31.70 -13.92 18.12
C LEU A 26 31.30 -13.36 16.76
N GLN A 27 31.98 -13.72 15.68
CA GLN A 27 31.52 -13.33 14.35
C GLN A 27 30.43 -14.26 13.84
N LEU A 28 29.43 -13.68 13.18
CA LEU A 28 28.45 -14.39 12.38
C LEU A 28 28.72 -14.11 10.91
N ILE A 29 28.47 -15.07 10.04
CA ILE A 29 28.51 -14.89 8.59
C ILE A 29 27.18 -15.31 7.98
N ASN A 30 26.66 -14.50 7.07
CA ASN A 30 25.59 -14.92 6.17
C ASN A 30 26.22 -15.66 4.98
N ASP A 31 25.98 -16.95 4.86
CA ASP A 31 26.59 -17.79 3.82
C ASP A 31 26.10 -17.43 2.40
N ASN A 32 24.99 -16.72 2.25
CA ASN A 32 24.47 -16.29 0.93
C ASN A 32 25.18 -15.04 0.41
N ASN A 33 25.23 -13.97 1.22
CA ASN A 33 25.75 -12.67 0.79
C ASN A 33 27.14 -12.31 1.37
N LYS A 34 27.70 -13.19 2.20
CA LYS A 34 29.01 -13.05 2.87
C LYS A 34 29.14 -11.87 3.82
N VAL A 35 28.04 -11.19 4.17
CA VAL A 35 28.03 -10.14 5.19
C VAL A 35 28.42 -10.75 6.54
N ARG A 36 29.39 -10.10 7.21
CA ARG A 36 29.83 -10.47 8.55
C ARG A 36 29.19 -9.56 9.60
N LEU A 37 28.68 -10.18 10.66
CA LEU A 37 28.15 -9.50 11.83
C LEU A 37 29.04 -9.81 13.04
N LEU A 38 29.01 -8.92 14.02
CA LEU A 38 29.58 -9.13 15.35
C LEU A 38 28.43 -9.39 16.32
N LEU A 39 28.40 -10.59 16.88
CA LEU A 39 27.60 -10.93 18.05
C LEU A 39 28.39 -10.53 19.30
N GLU A 40 27.77 -9.75 20.17
CA GLU A 40 28.28 -9.46 21.50
C GLU A 40 27.26 -9.91 22.54
N LEU A 41 27.72 -10.64 23.54
CA LEU A 41 26.93 -11.09 24.68
C LEU A 41 27.51 -10.50 25.95
N TYR A 42 26.64 -9.90 26.76
CA TYR A 42 26.99 -9.33 28.06
C TYR A 42 26.09 -9.95 29.13
N ARG A 43 26.69 -10.37 30.24
CA ARG A 43 25.95 -10.62 31.47
C ARG A 43 25.92 -9.32 32.27
N LEU A 44 24.73 -8.81 32.51
CA LEU A 44 24.50 -7.61 33.32
C LEU A 44 24.04 -8.02 34.71
N GLN A 45 24.26 -7.16 35.70
CA GLN A 45 23.73 -7.37 37.06
C GLN A 45 22.20 -7.53 37.06
N GLY A 46 21.67 -8.29 38.02
CA GLY A 46 20.23 -8.45 38.19
C GLY A 46 19.58 -9.46 37.24
N ASN A 47 20.28 -10.55 36.92
CA ASN A 47 19.80 -11.63 36.04
C ASN A 47 19.40 -11.12 34.64
N MET A 48 20.20 -10.22 34.08
CA MET A 48 19.97 -9.62 32.77
C MET A 48 21.05 -10.07 31.80
N THR A 49 20.65 -10.46 30.59
CA THR A 49 21.58 -10.74 29.49
C THR A 49 21.31 -9.78 28.35
N ARG A 50 22.34 -9.10 27.87
CA ARG A 50 22.27 -8.20 26.71
C ARG A 50 22.94 -8.87 25.53
N ILE A 51 22.22 -8.89 24.40
CA ILE A 51 22.68 -9.40 23.12
C ILE A 51 22.74 -8.23 22.15
N LYS A 52 23.91 -7.95 21.57
CA LYS A 52 24.05 -7.04 20.43
C LYS A 52 24.46 -7.83 19.20
N ILE A 53 23.82 -7.56 18.05
CA ILE A 53 24.25 -8.06 16.74
C ILE A 53 24.36 -6.86 15.82
N ASN A 54 25.59 -6.55 15.42
CA ASN A 54 25.91 -5.38 14.59
C ASN A 54 26.68 -5.82 13.34
N GLU A 55 26.65 -5.02 12.28
CA GLU A 55 27.56 -5.21 11.16
C GLU A 55 29.02 -5.10 11.64
N LEU A 56 29.88 -6.06 11.26
CA LEU A 56 31.28 -6.02 11.67
C LEU A 56 32.01 -4.81 11.07
N LYS A 57 31.60 -4.39 9.88
CA LYS A 57 32.12 -3.21 9.16
C LYS A 57 30.93 -2.43 8.59
N PRO A 58 30.27 -1.59 9.40
CA PRO A 58 29.09 -0.86 8.95
C PRO A 58 29.49 0.26 7.98
N LEU A 59 28.62 0.60 7.01
CA LEU A 59 28.84 1.73 6.10
C LEU A 59 28.87 3.08 6.83
N LYS A 60 28.08 3.19 7.90
CA LYS A 60 28.10 4.28 8.87
C LYS A 60 28.01 3.66 10.27
N PRO A 61 28.79 4.12 11.26
CA PRO A 61 28.63 3.67 12.64
C PRO A 61 27.16 3.78 13.06
N ARG A 62 26.64 2.73 13.70
CA ARG A 62 25.29 2.77 14.26
C ARG A 62 25.26 3.87 15.31
N TYR A 63 24.26 4.75 15.23
CA TYR A 63 24.08 5.80 16.24
C TYR A 63 23.72 5.12 17.56
N GLU A 64 24.56 5.29 18.57
CA GLU A 64 24.25 4.95 19.95
C GLU A 64 23.83 6.25 20.66
N VAL A 65 22.81 6.17 21.53
CA VAL A 65 22.28 7.32 22.27
C VAL A 65 22.83 7.22 23.70
N PRO A 66 24.06 7.68 23.98
CA PRO A 66 24.62 7.56 25.33
C PRO A 66 23.82 8.38 26.35
N ASP A 67 23.19 9.47 25.90
CA ASP A 67 22.54 10.46 26.76
C ASP A 67 21.24 9.96 27.43
N VAL A 68 20.69 8.82 27.01
CA VAL A 68 19.52 8.20 27.68
C VAL A 68 19.90 7.28 28.83
N LEU A 69 21.19 6.97 29.00
CA LEU A 69 21.70 6.15 30.10
C LEU A 69 22.40 7.05 31.12
N LEU A 70 22.06 6.88 32.40
CA LEU A 70 22.81 7.53 33.48
C LEU A 70 24.26 7.01 33.55
N ASN A 71 24.46 5.71 33.31
CA ASN A 71 25.73 5.01 33.15
C ASN A 71 25.50 3.70 32.38
N ASP A 72 26.56 3.10 31.82
CA ASP A 72 26.47 1.74 31.30
C ASP A 72 26.07 0.75 32.40
N PRO A 73 25.14 -0.18 32.14
CA PRO A 73 24.75 -1.17 33.13
C PRO A 73 25.95 -2.02 33.58
N PRO A 74 26.14 -2.19 34.89
CA PRO A 74 27.25 -2.98 35.42
C PRO A 74 27.15 -4.42 34.94
N THR A 75 28.31 -4.99 34.63
CA THR A 75 28.43 -6.33 34.07
C THR A 75 28.89 -7.33 35.13
N GLU A 76 28.57 -8.60 34.94
CA GLU A 76 28.99 -9.72 35.80
C GLU A 76 29.79 -10.76 35.00
N PRO A 77 30.63 -11.58 35.65
CA PRO A 77 31.47 -12.52 34.91
C PRO A 77 30.69 -13.61 34.16
N MET A 78 31.19 -14.02 32.99
CA MET A 78 30.70 -15.20 32.27
C MET A 78 31.81 -16.23 32.13
N THR A 79 31.48 -17.52 32.24
CA THR A 79 32.46 -18.59 32.08
C THR A 79 32.08 -19.52 30.94
N LEU A 80 33.06 -19.84 30.09
CA LEU A 80 32.94 -20.90 29.10
C LEU A 80 32.78 -22.25 29.82
N VAL A 81 31.71 -22.98 29.50
CA VAL A 81 31.41 -24.30 30.08
C VAL A 81 31.84 -25.41 29.13
N ALA A 82 31.52 -25.26 27.84
CA ALA A 82 31.88 -26.21 26.81
C ALA A 82 32.01 -25.51 25.45
N GLN A 83 32.88 -26.05 24.61
CA GLN A 83 33.01 -25.64 23.22
C GLN A 83 33.32 -26.88 22.38
N ASP A 84 32.57 -27.08 21.31
CA ASP A 84 32.83 -28.08 20.29
C ASP A 84 32.69 -27.45 18.89
N VAL A 85 32.76 -28.28 17.85
CA VAL A 85 32.68 -27.83 16.45
C VAL A 85 31.32 -27.28 16.05
N ASN A 86 30.26 -27.59 16.82
CA ASN A 86 28.88 -27.24 16.55
C ASN A 86 28.33 -26.18 17.50
N SER A 87 28.89 -26.03 18.70
CA SER A 87 28.32 -25.16 19.72
C SER A 87 29.33 -24.59 20.73
N VAL A 88 28.92 -23.48 21.35
CA VAL A 88 29.56 -22.90 22.53
C VAL A 88 28.51 -22.78 23.63
N VAL A 89 28.84 -23.24 24.84
CA VAL A 89 27.98 -23.19 26.03
C VAL A 89 28.63 -22.33 27.09
N LEU A 90 27.88 -21.36 27.60
CA LEU A 90 28.33 -20.34 28.54
C LEU A 90 27.49 -20.39 29.80
N SER A 91 28.12 -20.24 30.96
CA SER A 91 27.44 -20.07 32.24
C SER A 91 27.12 -18.61 32.47
N LEU A 92 25.87 -18.35 32.83
CA LEU A 92 25.42 -17.05 33.34
C LEU A 92 25.57 -16.95 34.87
N GLY A 93 26.27 -17.89 35.51
CA GLY A 93 26.64 -17.90 36.93
C GLY A 93 25.51 -17.89 37.96
N VAL A 94 24.26 -18.05 37.53
CA VAL A 94 23.15 -18.55 38.34
C VAL A 94 23.10 -20.07 38.17
N ASP A 95 22.72 -20.80 39.22
CA ASP A 95 22.60 -22.26 39.15
C ASP A 95 21.69 -22.66 37.98
N GLU A 96 22.22 -23.55 37.13
CA GLU A 96 21.58 -24.11 35.93
C GLU A 96 21.29 -23.16 34.73
N GLN A 97 21.58 -21.85 34.80
CA GLN A 97 21.37 -20.96 33.65
C GLN A 97 22.56 -20.93 32.68
N ARG A 98 22.26 -21.13 31.39
CA ARG A 98 23.27 -21.20 30.32
C ARG A 98 22.84 -20.43 29.07
N VAL A 99 23.83 -19.96 28.32
CA VAL A 99 23.65 -19.53 26.92
C VAL A 99 24.29 -20.58 26.02
N ILE A 100 23.55 -21.05 25.02
CA ILE A 100 24.01 -22.01 24.02
C ILE A 100 24.01 -21.30 22.67
N VAL A 101 25.19 -21.16 22.07
CA VAL A 101 25.35 -20.64 20.71
C VAL A 101 25.64 -21.82 19.78
N ASN A 102 24.66 -22.18 18.96
CA ASN A 102 24.80 -23.18 17.90
C ASN A 102 25.40 -22.53 16.65
N ALA A 103 26.33 -23.23 16.01
CA ALA A 103 27.10 -22.71 14.88
C ALA A 103 26.31 -22.74 13.56
N ARG A 104 25.69 -23.87 13.20
CA ARG A 104 25.08 -24.08 11.87
C ARG A 104 23.78 -24.90 11.93
N PRO A 105 22.61 -24.28 11.65
CA PRO A 105 22.40 -22.84 11.50
C PRO A 105 22.73 -22.10 12.80
N PHE A 106 23.09 -20.83 12.69
CA PHE A 106 23.26 -19.97 13.86
C PHE A 106 21.97 -19.92 14.66
N ARG A 107 22.03 -20.27 15.94
CA ARG A 107 20.91 -20.17 16.88
C ARG A 107 21.47 -19.91 18.27
N LEU A 108 20.87 -18.98 19.00
CA LEU A 108 21.25 -18.70 20.38
C LEU A 108 20.07 -19.02 21.30
N ASP A 109 20.29 -19.91 22.26
CA ASP A 109 19.32 -20.27 23.28
C ASP A 109 19.79 -19.81 24.65
N ILE A 110 18.90 -19.17 25.41
CA ILE A 110 19.07 -18.96 26.85
C ILE A 110 18.23 -20.04 27.53
N VAL A 111 18.86 -20.84 28.39
CA VAL A 111 18.24 -21.99 29.05
C VAL A 111 18.42 -21.94 30.56
N GLU A 112 17.50 -22.58 31.28
CA GLU A 112 17.57 -22.86 32.71
C GLU A 112 17.28 -24.34 32.90
N GLY A 113 18.31 -25.11 33.26
CA GLY A 113 18.26 -26.57 33.25
C GLY A 113 17.83 -27.11 31.87
N PRO A 114 16.77 -27.93 31.77
CA PRO A 114 16.28 -28.44 30.48
C PRO A 114 15.36 -27.46 29.72
N LYS A 115 15.01 -26.31 30.30
CA LYS A 115 14.00 -25.40 29.76
C LYS A 115 14.64 -24.29 28.93
N VAL A 116 14.16 -24.09 27.70
CA VAL A 116 14.50 -22.90 26.90
C VAL A 116 13.67 -21.71 27.36
N LEU A 117 14.33 -20.65 27.82
CA LEU A 117 13.70 -19.39 28.23
C LEU A 117 13.53 -18.44 27.04
N LEU A 118 14.55 -18.35 26.18
CA LEU A 118 14.57 -17.51 24.99
C LEU A 118 15.35 -18.20 23.88
N SER A 119 14.90 -18.02 22.63
CA SER A 119 15.62 -18.51 21.46
C SER A 119 15.66 -17.44 20.37
N LEU A 120 16.87 -17.05 19.98
CA LEU A 120 17.15 -16.14 18.89
C LEU A 120 17.48 -16.95 17.64
N ASN A 121 16.85 -16.57 16.52
CA ASN A 121 16.98 -17.23 15.22
C ASN A 121 16.52 -18.72 15.21
N SER A 122 15.67 -19.15 16.15
CA SER A 122 15.12 -20.52 16.19
C SER A 122 14.43 -20.95 14.88
N ARG A 123 13.83 -19.99 14.18
CA ARG A 123 13.14 -20.21 12.90
C ARG A 123 14.02 -19.91 11.69
N GLY A 124 15.28 -19.51 11.87
CA GLY A 124 16.17 -19.15 10.77
C GLY A 124 15.85 -17.83 10.08
N LEU A 125 15.06 -16.95 10.72
CA LEU A 125 14.56 -15.69 10.15
C LEU A 125 15.32 -14.44 10.62
N LEU A 126 16.55 -14.59 11.12
CA LEU A 126 17.42 -13.45 11.42
C LEU A 126 17.74 -12.71 10.11
N GLY A 127 17.25 -11.48 9.96
CA GLY A 127 17.49 -10.62 8.79
C GLY A 127 16.23 -9.87 8.35
N SER A 128 16.36 -9.05 7.31
CA SER A 128 15.24 -8.35 6.68
C SER A 128 14.70 -9.17 5.51
N MET A 129 13.37 -9.39 5.46
CA MET A 129 12.72 -9.96 4.29
C MET A 129 12.48 -8.88 3.22
N GLU A 130 12.41 -9.30 1.95
CA GLU A 130 12.14 -8.39 0.81
C GLU A 130 10.77 -7.72 0.92
N ASN A 131 9.81 -8.34 1.63
CA ASN A 131 8.47 -7.82 1.90
C ASN A 131 8.35 -6.97 3.19
N LEU A 132 9.47 -6.62 3.85
CA LEU A 132 9.46 -5.73 5.02
C LEU A 132 9.43 -4.27 4.57
N PHE A 133 8.32 -3.56 4.70
CA PHE A 133 8.30 -2.16 4.32
C PHE A 133 8.50 -1.21 5.51
N THR A 134 8.79 0.06 5.24
CA THR A 134 9.25 1.04 6.24
C THR A 134 8.33 2.24 6.29
N TRP A 135 8.15 2.76 7.49
CA TRP A 135 7.48 4.03 7.73
C TRP A 135 8.49 4.97 8.41
N ASN A 136 8.80 6.08 7.75
CA ASN A 136 9.58 7.18 8.31
C ASN A 136 8.62 8.20 8.92
N ASP A 137 8.64 8.26 10.25
CA ASP A 137 7.95 9.28 11.04
C ASP A 137 8.97 10.24 11.67
N MET A 138 8.48 11.36 12.21
CA MET A 138 9.30 12.32 12.96
C MET A 138 10.44 12.96 12.16
N ASN A 139 10.32 12.97 10.83
CA ASN A 139 11.41 13.34 9.92
C ASN A 139 11.34 14.78 9.39
N GLU A 140 10.66 15.69 10.10
CA GLU A 140 10.72 17.12 9.83
C GLU A 140 12.12 17.75 9.94
N PRO A 141 13.01 17.45 10.92
CA PRO A 141 12.94 16.47 12.03
C PRO A 141 12.24 17.01 13.28
N SER A 142 11.41 16.17 13.91
CA SER A 142 10.78 16.52 15.19
C SER A 142 11.79 16.41 16.33
N VAL A 143 11.93 17.49 17.11
CA VAL A 143 12.82 17.58 18.28
C VAL A 143 12.03 18.16 19.46
N PHE A 144 11.69 17.33 20.45
CA PHE A 144 10.72 17.68 21.50
C PHE A 144 11.07 18.93 22.31
N ASN A 145 12.35 19.17 22.56
CA ASN A 145 12.85 20.34 23.28
C ASN A 145 13.43 21.43 22.36
N GLY A 146 13.29 21.26 21.04
CA GLY A 146 13.79 22.21 20.05
C GLY A 146 12.81 23.38 19.81
N PRO A 147 13.28 24.48 19.22
CA PRO A 147 12.39 25.58 18.82
C PRO A 147 11.33 25.07 17.84
N GLU A 148 10.06 25.42 18.08
CA GLU A 148 8.94 24.99 17.22
C GLU A 148 8.86 23.45 17.04
N VAL A 149 9.37 22.69 18.02
CA VAL A 149 9.47 21.22 17.98
C VAL A 149 10.34 20.72 16.82
N THR A 150 11.33 21.50 16.40
CA THR A 150 12.29 21.15 15.34
C THR A 150 13.73 21.52 15.72
N MET A 151 14.68 21.22 14.84
CA MET A 151 16.09 21.50 15.02
C MET A 151 16.38 23.02 15.05
N HIS A 152 17.41 23.40 15.82
CA HIS A 152 17.92 24.76 15.86
C HIS A 152 18.41 25.24 14.48
N LYS A 153 18.07 26.48 14.11
CA LYS A 153 18.33 27.03 12.77
C LYS A 153 19.82 27.11 12.40
N ASP A 154 20.69 27.30 13.38
CA ASP A 154 22.15 27.44 13.27
C ASP A 154 22.89 26.10 13.41
N ALA A 155 22.18 24.98 13.55
CA ALA A 155 22.81 23.66 13.51
C ALA A 155 23.46 23.42 12.14
N MET A 156 24.70 22.92 12.12
CA MET A 156 25.49 22.80 10.89
C MET A 156 25.33 21.44 10.20
N HIS A 157 25.06 21.47 8.90
CA HIS A 157 25.02 20.33 7.98
C HIS A 157 26.16 20.47 6.95
N GLY A 158 27.40 20.24 7.39
CA GLY A 158 28.59 20.54 6.59
C GLY A 158 28.78 22.06 6.50
N ASN A 159 28.70 22.62 5.29
CA ASN A 159 28.84 24.07 5.05
C ASN A 159 27.51 24.84 5.08
N TRP A 160 26.39 24.16 5.31
CA TRP A 160 25.05 24.75 5.33
C TRP A 160 24.50 24.80 6.75
N GLU A 161 23.74 25.84 7.08
CA GLU A 161 22.96 25.88 8.31
C GLU A 161 21.65 25.11 8.14
N HIS A 162 21.05 24.67 9.25
CA HIS A 162 19.77 23.98 9.22
C HIS A 162 18.66 24.82 8.57
N ARG A 163 18.69 26.15 8.71
CA ARG A 163 17.73 27.05 8.06
C ARG A 163 17.69 26.92 6.53
N ASP A 164 18.79 26.50 5.91
CA ASP A 164 18.89 26.36 4.45
C ASP A 164 18.33 25.03 3.96
N VAL A 165 18.35 24.01 4.83
CA VAL A 165 18.08 22.60 4.46
C VAL A 165 16.90 21.98 5.20
N HIS A 166 16.24 22.71 6.12
CA HIS A 166 15.17 22.21 6.98
C HIS A 166 14.12 21.41 6.21
N ASN A 167 13.49 22.03 5.21
CA ASN A 167 12.39 21.41 4.45
C ASN A 167 12.82 20.24 3.55
N ILE A 168 14.12 20.09 3.25
CA ILE A 168 14.62 18.96 2.46
C ILE A 168 15.15 17.81 3.33
N TYR A 169 15.16 17.95 4.66
CA TYR A 169 15.57 16.87 5.56
C TYR A 169 14.71 15.62 5.37
N GLY A 170 13.39 15.77 5.40
CA GLY A 170 12.44 14.66 5.30
C GLY A 170 12.56 13.85 4.01
N ILE A 171 12.69 14.52 2.86
CA ILE A 171 12.87 13.85 1.56
C ILE A 171 14.17 13.05 1.51
N TYR A 172 15.25 13.50 2.16
CA TYR A 172 16.50 12.72 2.20
C TYR A 172 16.38 11.46 3.08
N VAL A 173 15.64 11.53 4.19
CA VAL A 173 15.32 10.34 5.02
C VAL A 173 14.49 9.33 4.20
N GLN A 174 13.45 9.81 3.52
CA GLN A 174 12.60 8.96 2.68
C GLN A 174 13.40 8.32 1.53
N ARG A 175 14.20 9.14 0.83
CA ARG A 175 15.07 8.67 -0.26
C ARG A 175 16.04 7.60 0.21
N ALA A 176 16.77 7.83 1.30
CA ALA A 176 17.74 6.87 1.82
C ALA A 176 17.05 5.55 2.21
N THR A 177 15.86 5.63 2.80
CA THR A 177 15.06 4.45 3.15
C THR A 177 14.60 3.67 1.91
N ALA A 178 14.10 4.37 0.88
CA ALA A 178 13.66 3.75 -0.36
C ALA A 178 14.83 3.09 -1.11
N GLU A 179 15.96 3.80 -1.25
CA GLU A 179 17.19 3.26 -1.84
C GLU A 179 17.70 2.04 -1.05
N GLY A 180 17.60 2.05 0.28
CA GLY A 180 17.93 0.89 1.12
C GLY A 180 17.04 -0.33 0.86
N GLN A 181 15.72 -0.14 0.68
CA GLN A 181 14.80 -1.22 0.32
C GLN A 181 15.06 -1.77 -1.09
N ILE A 182 15.46 -0.93 -2.03
CA ILE A 182 15.85 -1.35 -3.38
C ILE A 182 17.17 -2.16 -3.30
N GLN A 183 18.18 -1.64 -2.59
CA GLN A 183 19.49 -2.28 -2.47
C GLN A 183 19.42 -3.66 -1.80
N ARG A 184 18.60 -3.83 -0.75
CA ARG A 184 18.48 -5.14 -0.08
C ARG A 184 17.93 -6.26 -0.97
N SER A 185 17.23 -5.92 -2.05
CA SER A 185 16.70 -6.88 -3.04
C SER A 185 17.60 -7.02 -4.27
N GLY A 186 18.81 -6.44 -4.23
CA GLY A 186 19.69 -6.39 -5.39
C GLY A 186 19.17 -5.52 -6.53
N GLY A 187 18.30 -4.55 -6.25
CA GLY A 187 17.72 -3.66 -7.25
C GLY A 187 16.47 -4.21 -7.97
N THR A 188 15.88 -5.29 -7.46
CA THR A 188 14.74 -5.96 -8.12
C THR A 188 13.39 -5.45 -7.63
N GLU A 189 13.21 -5.35 -6.32
CA GLU A 189 11.93 -5.06 -5.67
C GLU A 189 11.67 -3.54 -5.57
N ARG A 190 10.42 -3.15 -5.84
CA ARG A 190 9.97 -1.78 -5.64
C ARG A 190 9.81 -1.49 -4.13
N PRO A 191 10.20 -0.29 -3.69
CA PRO A 191 10.07 0.07 -2.29
C PRO A 191 8.62 0.44 -1.93
N PHE A 192 8.27 0.27 -0.66
CA PHE A 192 7.17 1.01 -0.03
C PHE A 192 7.73 1.74 1.19
N VAL A 193 7.73 3.06 1.10
CA VAL A 193 8.14 3.95 2.19
C VAL A 193 7.04 4.98 2.40
N LEU A 194 6.43 4.93 3.58
CA LEU A 194 5.55 6.00 4.05
C LEU A 194 6.40 7.07 4.74
N THR A 195 6.22 8.36 4.42
CA THR A 195 6.92 9.47 5.07
C THR A 195 5.96 10.53 5.61
N ARG A 196 6.31 11.21 6.71
CA ARG A 196 5.53 12.35 7.23
C ARG A 196 5.94 13.64 6.56
N ALA A 197 7.21 14.02 6.70
CA ALA A 197 7.78 15.18 6.05
C ALA A 197 8.14 14.86 4.59
N PHE A 198 7.90 15.82 3.71
CA PHE A 198 8.15 15.72 2.28
C PHE A 198 8.47 17.10 1.69
N PHE A 199 9.09 17.08 0.51
CA PHE A 199 9.34 18.25 -0.33
C PHE A 199 9.07 17.93 -1.81
N ALA A 200 9.23 18.91 -2.70
CA ALA A 200 9.16 18.70 -4.15
C ALA A 200 10.11 17.55 -4.58
N GLY A 201 9.54 16.52 -5.22
CA GLY A 201 10.28 15.31 -5.63
C GLY A 201 10.07 14.09 -4.75
N SER A 202 9.38 14.21 -3.61
CA SER A 202 9.13 13.09 -2.69
C SER A 202 8.24 11.99 -3.30
N GLN A 203 7.44 12.31 -4.32
CA GLN A 203 6.63 11.33 -5.05
C GLN A 203 7.45 10.19 -5.68
N ARG A 204 8.77 10.38 -5.85
CA ARG A 204 9.68 9.35 -6.38
C ARG A 204 9.97 8.23 -5.40
N TYR A 205 9.69 8.41 -4.11
CA TYR A 205 10.21 7.53 -3.05
C TYR A 205 9.11 6.83 -2.23
N GLY A 206 7.83 7.06 -2.52
CA GLY A 206 6.74 6.32 -1.90
C GLY A 206 5.52 7.18 -1.56
N ALA A 207 4.90 6.86 -0.42
CA ALA A 207 3.64 7.44 0.04
C ALA A 207 3.86 8.53 1.08
N VAL A 208 2.88 9.42 1.21
CA VAL A 208 2.75 10.37 2.33
C VAL A 208 1.40 10.18 3.01
N TRP A 209 1.27 10.63 4.25
CA TRP A 209 -0.04 10.82 4.88
C TRP A 209 -0.11 12.19 5.56
N THR A 210 -1.32 12.63 5.88
CA THR A 210 -1.61 13.97 6.41
C THR A 210 -1.21 14.20 7.87
N GLY A 211 -0.48 13.27 8.49
CA GLY A 211 -0.03 13.37 9.87
C GLY A 211 -1.11 13.03 10.90
N ASP A 212 -0.92 13.55 12.10
CA ASP A 212 -1.69 13.20 13.29
C ASP A 212 -3.02 13.97 13.34
N ASN A 213 -4.04 13.43 12.66
CA ASN A 213 -5.41 13.98 12.63
C ASN A 213 -6.24 13.56 13.88
N ALA A 214 -7.45 14.11 14.05
CA ALA A 214 -8.34 13.77 15.17
C ALA A 214 -9.57 12.98 14.71
N ALA A 215 -10.12 12.15 15.59
CA ALA A 215 -11.34 11.37 15.39
C ALA A 215 -12.60 12.27 15.39
N GLU A 216 -12.71 13.18 14.43
CA GLU A 216 -13.77 14.18 14.29
C GLU A 216 -14.23 14.31 12.83
N TRP A 217 -15.50 14.63 12.61
CA TRP A 217 -16.08 14.79 11.28
C TRP A 217 -15.38 15.87 10.44
N GLY A 218 -14.96 16.97 11.05
CA GLY A 218 -14.18 18.01 10.37
C GLY A 218 -12.84 17.49 9.83
N HIS A 219 -12.19 16.56 10.54
CA HIS A 219 -10.94 15.93 10.10
C HIS A 219 -11.17 14.86 9.01
N LEU A 220 -12.32 14.17 9.03
CA LEU A 220 -12.74 13.35 7.90
C LEU A 220 -12.95 14.22 6.65
N LYS A 221 -13.70 15.32 6.77
CA LYS A 221 -13.99 16.23 5.66
C LYS A 221 -12.72 16.84 5.06
N ILE A 222 -11.84 17.40 5.90
CA ILE A 222 -10.60 18.06 5.44
C ILE A 222 -9.59 17.09 4.79
N SER A 223 -9.73 15.78 5.01
CA SER A 223 -8.86 14.79 4.36
C SER A 223 -8.94 14.87 2.83
N ILE A 224 -10.08 15.29 2.28
CA ILE A 224 -10.30 15.45 0.83
C ILE A 224 -9.44 16.60 0.29
N PRO A 225 -9.63 17.88 0.69
CA PRO A 225 -8.83 18.98 0.15
C PRO A 225 -7.33 18.82 0.42
N MET A 226 -6.93 18.21 1.55
CA MET A 226 -5.52 17.92 1.81
C MET A 226 -4.93 16.94 0.78
N CYS A 227 -5.60 15.81 0.52
CA CYS A 227 -5.13 14.85 -0.48
C CYS A 227 -5.18 15.41 -1.90
N LEU A 228 -6.20 16.22 -2.22
CA LEU A 228 -6.31 16.90 -3.51
C LEU A 228 -5.16 17.89 -3.73
N SER A 229 -4.83 18.71 -2.73
CA SER A 229 -3.72 19.66 -2.82
C SER A 229 -2.38 18.95 -3.05
N LEU A 230 -2.16 17.80 -2.42
CA LEU A 230 -0.97 16.97 -2.60
C LEU A 230 -0.91 16.31 -3.97
N GLY A 231 -2.05 15.81 -4.47
CA GLY A 231 -2.16 15.26 -5.81
C GLY A 231 -1.78 16.28 -6.89
N LEU A 232 -2.27 17.53 -6.77
CA LEU A 232 -1.98 18.61 -7.71
C LEU A 232 -0.47 18.93 -7.84
N VAL A 233 0.29 18.73 -6.77
CA VAL A 233 1.76 18.95 -6.75
C VAL A 233 2.56 17.65 -6.93
N GLY A 234 1.91 16.60 -7.44
CA GLY A 234 2.55 15.35 -7.85
C GLY A 234 2.61 14.25 -6.79
N ILE A 235 2.20 14.52 -5.55
CA ILE A 235 2.17 13.51 -4.48
C ILE A 235 0.84 12.73 -4.56
N SER A 236 0.74 11.84 -5.56
CA SER A 236 -0.50 11.08 -5.82
C SER A 236 -0.81 9.98 -4.78
N PHE A 237 0.20 9.49 -4.05
CA PHE A 237 0.02 8.42 -3.08
C PHE A 237 -0.17 8.98 -1.67
N CYS A 238 -1.31 9.64 -1.44
CA CYS A 238 -1.66 10.33 -0.20
C CYS A 238 -2.93 9.73 0.45
N GLY A 239 -3.03 9.88 1.77
CA GLY A 239 -4.22 9.53 2.55
C GLY A 239 -4.21 10.14 3.95
N ALA A 240 -5.29 9.93 4.69
CA ALA A 240 -5.41 10.32 6.10
C ALA A 240 -5.66 9.09 6.98
N ASP A 241 -5.34 9.20 8.27
CA ASP A 241 -5.55 8.08 9.21
C ASP A 241 -7.04 7.82 9.42
N VAL A 242 -7.48 6.63 9.02
CA VAL A 242 -8.88 6.23 9.06
C VAL A 242 -9.34 6.02 10.50
N GLY A 243 -10.40 6.73 10.86
CA GLY A 243 -10.93 6.83 12.22
C GLY A 243 -10.30 7.95 13.06
N GLY A 244 -9.31 8.68 12.52
CA GLY A 244 -8.59 9.78 13.17
C GLY A 244 -7.54 9.30 14.17
N PHE A 245 -6.34 9.87 14.20
CA PHE A 245 -5.22 9.40 15.04
C PHE A 245 -5.50 9.64 16.53
N PHE A 246 -5.79 10.89 16.90
CA PHE A 246 -6.18 11.28 18.26
C PHE A 246 -7.67 11.02 18.53
N LYS A 247 -8.02 10.91 19.82
CA LYS A 247 -9.40 10.71 20.32
C LYS A 247 -10.02 9.37 19.89
N HIS A 248 -11.30 9.19 20.20
CA HIS A 248 -12.06 7.98 19.89
C HIS A 248 -13.24 8.31 18.98
N PRO A 249 -13.33 7.70 17.77
CA PRO A 249 -14.44 7.98 16.87
C PRO A 249 -15.74 7.33 17.37
N SER A 250 -16.87 7.99 17.10
CA SER A 250 -18.15 7.29 17.16
C SER A 250 -18.18 6.14 16.13
N THR A 251 -19.04 5.15 16.35
CA THR A 251 -19.15 4.03 15.39
C THR A 251 -19.59 4.50 14.00
N GLU A 252 -20.48 5.50 13.94
CA GLU A 252 -20.89 6.12 12.69
C GLU A 252 -19.70 6.75 11.96
N LEU A 253 -18.94 7.60 12.66
CA LEU A 253 -17.75 8.25 12.11
C LEU A 253 -16.73 7.22 11.61
N LEU A 254 -16.49 6.14 12.36
CA LEU A 254 -15.55 5.10 11.94
C LEU A 254 -15.99 4.44 10.63
N VAL A 255 -17.27 4.06 10.51
CA VAL A 255 -17.81 3.48 9.27
C VAL A 255 -17.67 4.46 8.11
N ARG A 256 -18.08 5.72 8.28
CA ARG A 256 -17.96 6.76 7.24
C ARG A 256 -16.51 7.00 6.82
N TRP A 257 -15.57 6.94 7.77
CA TRP A 257 -14.16 7.09 7.47
C TRP A 257 -13.60 5.91 6.68
N TYR A 258 -14.01 4.67 6.99
CA TYR A 258 -13.65 3.52 6.16
C TYR A 258 -14.20 3.63 4.74
N GLN A 259 -15.42 4.16 4.58
CA GLN A 259 -16.03 4.40 3.27
C GLN A 259 -15.27 5.47 2.47
N ALA A 260 -14.94 6.60 3.08
CA ALA A 260 -14.15 7.65 2.43
C ALA A 260 -12.71 7.18 2.12
N GLY A 261 -12.04 6.57 3.10
CA GLY A 261 -10.65 6.10 2.96
C GLY A 261 -10.49 4.98 1.94
N ALA A 262 -11.51 4.13 1.75
CA ALA A 262 -11.51 3.10 0.71
C ALA A 262 -11.32 3.70 -0.69
N TYR A 263 -11.77 4.95 -0.89
CA TYR A 263 -11.66 5.71 -2.13
C TYR A 263 -10.51 6.74 -2.14
N GLN A 264 -9.63 6.76 -1.13
CA GLN A 264 -8.41 7.58 -1.13
C GLN A 264 -7.16 6.75 -1.53
N PRO A 265 -6.14 7.35 -2.18
CA PRO A 265 -5.01 6.61 -2.72
C PRO A 265 -4.25 5.76 -1.68
N PHE A 266 -3.88 6.33 -0.54
CA PHE A 266 -3.30 5.60 0.59
C PHE A 266 -4.37 5.33 1.66
N PHE A 267 -4.58 4.06 2.01
CA PHE A 267 -5.66 3.63 2.88
C PHE A 267 -5.13 2.88 4.11
N ARG A 268 -5.04 3.59 5.25
CA ARG A 268 -4.52 3.07 6.53
C ARG A 268 -5.43 3.48 7.67
N ALA A 269 -5.84 2.52 8.50
CA ALA A 269 -6.38 2.79 9.83
C ALA A 269 -5.23 2.82 10.83
N HIS A 270 -5.12 3.91 11.59
CA HIS A 270 -4.05 4.12 12.57
C HIS A 270 -4.55 4.91 13.77
N ALA A 271 -3.85 4.80 14.90
CA ALA A 271 -4.35 5.21 16.20
C ALA A 271 -3.26 5.61 17.19
N HIS A 272 -3.52 6.64 17.98
CA HIS A 272 -2.67 7.06 19.09
C HIS A 272 -2.67 6.02 20.22
N LEU A 273 -1.58 5.98 20.99
CA LEU A 273 -1.32 5.05 22.09
C LEU A 273 -2.49 4.95 23.10
N ASP A 274 -3.05 6.10 23.49
CA ASP A 274 -4.07 6.19 24.53
C ASP A 274 -5.49 5.84 24.05
N THR A 275 -5.66 5.49 22.78
CA THR A 275 -6.99 5.20 22.24
C THR A 275 -7.41 3.76 22.50
N PRO A 276 -8.71 3.49 22.71
CA PRO A 276 -9.22 2.13 22.70
C PRO A 276 -8.93 1.44 21.36
N ARG A 277 -8.77 0.11 21.42
CA ARG A 277 -8.66 -0.72 20.22
C ARG A 277 -9.86 -0.50 19.30
N ARG A 278 -9.59 -0.44 17.99
CA ARG A 278 -10.60 -0.14 16.97
C ARG A 278 -10.43 -0.94 15.69
N GLU A 279 -9.92 -2.16 15.79
CA GLU A 279 -10.02 -3.09 14.68
C GLU A 279 -11.49 -3.27 14.27
N PRO A 280 -11.81 -3.34 12.96
CA PRO A 280 -13.20 -3.28 12.47
C PRO A 280 -14.16 -4.29 13.12
N TRP A 281 -13.65 -5.47 13.49
CA TRP A 281 -14.44 -6.55 14.10
C TRP A 281 -14.83 -6.30 15.56
N LEU A 282 -14.35 -5.23 16.19
CA LEU A 282 -14.69 -4.87 17.57
C LEU A 282 -16.01 -4.10 17.69
N PHE A 283 -16.58 -3.61 16.58
CA PHE A 283 -17.76 -2.73 16.56
C PHE A 283 -19.08 -3.47 16.27
N GLY A 284 -19.15 -4.76 16.58
CA GLY A 284 -20.33 -5.59 16.34
C GLY A 284 -20.51 -6.01 14.87
N PRO A 285 -21.38 -7.00 14.60
CA PRO A 285 -21.48 -7.64 13.29
C PRO A 285 -21.94 -6.70 12.17
N ASP A 286 -22.86 -5.78 12.46
CA ASP A 286 -23.45 -4.87 11.46
C ASP A 286 -22.41 -3.87 10.96
N ASN A 287 -21.72 -3.16 11.85
CA ASN A 287 -20.68 -2.20 11.47
C ASN A 287 -19.47 -2.91 10.84
N THR A 288 -19.13 -4.11 11.32
CA THR A 288 -18.12 -4.94 10.67
C THR A 288 -18.50 -5.25 9.22
N ALA A 289 -19.78 -5.53 8.93
CA ALA A 289 -20.24 -5.78 7.57
C ALA A 289 -20.15 -4.53 6.68
N LEU A 290 -20.51 -3.35 7.21
CA LEU A 290 -20.38 -2.08 6.50
C LEU A 290 -18.92 -1.75 6.16
N ILE A 291 -18.01 -1.90 7.12
CA ILE A 291 -16.56 -1.67 6.92
C ILE A 291 -15.98 -2.72 5.96
N ARG A 292 -16.39 -3.99 6.10
CA ARG A 292 -15.97 -5.06 5.19
C ARG A 292 -16.38 -4.74 3.76
N GLU A 293 -17.57 -4.20 3.53
CA GLU A 293 -18.03 -3.86 2.19
C GLU A 293 -17.20 -2.72 1.58
N ALA A 294 -16.90 -1.66 2.33
CA ALA A 294 -15.98 -0.60 1.87
C ALA A 294 -14.60 -1.17 1.48
N ILE A 295 -14.03 -2.05 2.31
CA ILE A 295 -12.76 -2.73 2.01
C ILE A 295 -12.89 -3.59 0.75
N ARG A 296 -13.98 -4.35 0.60
CA ARG A 296 -14.21 -5.20 -0.58
C ARG A 296 -14.31 -4.36 -1.85
N GLN A 297 -15.01 -3.23 -1.83
CA GLN A 297 -15.08 -2.31 -2.96
C GLN A 297 -13.69 -1.82 -3.38
N ARG A 298 -12.87 -1.37 -2.41
CA ARG A 298 -11.46 -1.03 -2.66
C ARG A 298 -10.70 -2.18 -3.32
N TYR A 299 -10.82 -3.39 -2.79
CA TYR A 299 -10.13 -4.57 -3.35
C TYR A 299 -10.58 -4.89 -4.78
N THR A 300 -11.86 -4.78 -5.09
CA THR A 300 -12.34 -5.00 -6.47
C THR A 300 -11.80 -3.96 -7.45
N LEU A 301 -11.55 -2.73 -7.00
CA LEU A 301 -11.02 -1.61 -7.79
C LEU A 301 -9.50 -1.59 -7.89
N LEU A 302 -8.77 -2.50 -7.23
CA LEU A 302 -7.29 -2.52 -7.29
C LEU A 302 -6.73 -2.46 -8.72
N PRO A 303 -7.30 -3.11 -9.74
CA PRO A 303 -6.77 -2.97 -11.10
C PRO A 303 -6.92 -1.56 -11.66
N TYR A 304 -8.04 -0.89 -11.38
CA TYR A 304 -8.24 0.52 -11.75
C TYR A 304 -7.27 1.43 -11.01
N TRP A 305 -7.14 1.28 -9.68
CA TRP A 305 -6.14 2.01 -8.90
C TRP A 305 -4.73 1.85 -9.47
N TYR A 306 -4.35 0.62 -9.78
CA TYR A 306 -3.02 0.30 -10.28
C TYR A 306 -2.77 0.91 -11.67
N GLN A 307 -3.77 0.88 -12.55
CA GLN A 307 -3.72 1.57 -13.85
C GLN A 307 -3.61 3.10 -13.68
N LEU A 308 -4.34 3.71 -12.73
CA LEU A 308 -4.19 5.14 -12.43
C LEU A 308 -2.79 5.49 -11.89
N PHE A 309 -2.21 4.64 -11.03
CA PHE A 309 -0.84 4.83 -10.54
C PHE A 309 0.20 4.68 -11.64
N TYR A 310 0.00 3.75 -12.59
CA TYR A 310 0.83 3.67 -13.79
C TYR A 310 0.74 4.96 -14.63
N ASN A 311 -0.47 5.50 -14.83
CA ASN A 311 -0.65 6.78 -15.53
C ASN A 311 0.05 7.94 -14.79
N ALA A 312 -0.08 8.00 -13.46
CA ALA A 312 0.62 8.99 -12.64
C ALA A 312 2.15 8.87 -12.78
N TYR A 313 2.70 7.65 -12.76
CA TYR A 313 4.13 7.40 -13.01
C TYR A 313 4.57 7.86 -14.41
N ARG A 314 3.76 7.60 -15.45
CA ARG A 314 4.11 7.92 -16.85
C ARG A 314 3.94 9.39 -17.22
N THR A 315 2.93 10.06 -16.65
CA THR A 315 2.47 11.38 -17.13
C THR A 315 2.51 12.47 -16.06
N GLY A 316 2.63 12.11 -14.78
CA GLY A 316 2.50 13.03 -13.67
C GLY A 316 1.06 13.45 -13.34
N GLN A 317 0.05 12.92 -14.05
CA GLN A 317 -1.35 13.22 -13.74
C GLN A 317 -1.74 12.66 -12.36
N PRO A 318 -2.49 13.42 -11.53
CA PRO A 318 -2.90 12.96 -10.22
C PRO A 318 -3.84 11.75 -10.30
N VAL A 319 -3.73 10.84 -9.32
CA VAL A 319 -4.67 9.70 -9.19
C VAL A 319 -6.04 10.18 -8.67
N MET A 320 -6.03 10.99 -7.61
CA MET A 320 -7.21 11.63 -7.03
C MET A 320 -7.22 13.10 -7.48
N ARG A 321 -8.29 13.55 -8.16
CA ARG A 321 -8.32 14.83 -8.87
C ARG A 321 -9.47 15.71 -8.38
N PRO A 322 -9.26 17.02 -8.22
CA PRO A 322 -10.36 17.98 -8.19
C PRO A 322 -11.13 17.93 -9.51
N LEU A 323 -12.44 18.16 -9.46
CA LEU A 323 -13.29 18.12 -10.67
C LEU A 323 -12.79 19.09 -11.74
N TRP A 324 -12.34 20.28 -11.35
CA TRP A 324 -11.87 21.31 -12.28
C TRP A 324 -10.66 20.89 -13.14
N VAL A 325 -9.91 19.86 -12.73
CA VAL A 325 -8.82 19.31 -13.56
C VAL A 325 -9.34 18.67 -14.84
N GLU A 326 -10.52 18.06 -14.80
CA GLU A 326 -11.18 17.49 -15.99
C GLU A 326 -12.16 18.49 -16.63
N TYR A 327 -12.76 19.38 -15.83
CA TYR A 327 -13.79 20.33 -16.25
C TYR A 327 -13.27 21.78 -16.18
N THR A 328 -12.19 22.08 -16.90
CA THR A 328 -11.45 23.36 -16.79
C THR A 328 -12.26 24.59 -17.22
N GLU A 329 -13.35 24.41 -17.96
CA GLU A 329 -14.24 25.48 -18.43
C GLU A 329 -15.50 25.64 -17.56
N ASP A 330 -15.70 24.81 -16.54
CA ASP A 330 -16.87 24.82 -15.68
C ASP A 330 -16.55 25.48 -14.32
N PRO A 331 -16.86 26.77 -14.13
CA PRO A 331 -16.50 27.51 -12.92
C PRO A 331 -17.18 26.97 -11.66
N ASP A 332 -18.30 26.24 -11.79
CA ASP A 332 -18.99 25.63 -10.65
C ASP A 332 -18.12 24.54 -9.99
N THR A 333 -17.11 24.01 -10.69
CA THR A 333 -16.21 22.98 -10.18
C THR A 333 -14.98 23.51 -9.42
N PHE A 334 -14.68 24.81 -9.48
CA PHE A 334 -13.39 25.34 -9.06
C PHE A 334 -13.17 25.33 -7.54
N ALA A 335 -14.27 25.45 -6.78
CA ALA A 335 -14.24 25.49 -5.31
C ALA A 335 -14.70 24.19 -4.65
N ILE A 336 -15.02 23.16 -5.43
CA ILE A 336 -15.53 21.89 -4.90
C ILE A 336 -14.40 21.12 -4.21
N GLU A 337 -14.63 20.75 -2.95
CA GLU A 337 -13.67 20.02 -2.11
C GLU A 337 -14.30 18.92 -1.23
N ASP A 338 -15.59 18.67 -1.37
CA ASP A 338 -16.34 17.59 -0.70
C ASP A 338 -16.57 16.36 -1.60
N GLU A 339 -16.25 16.48 -2.89
CA GLU A 339 -16.19 15.40 -3.87
C GLU A 339 -14.95 15.50 -4.76
N TYR A 340 -14.61 14.39 -5.40
CA TYR A 340 -13.41 14.27 -6.21
C TYR A 340 -13.56 13.20 -7.27
N LEU A 341 -12.65 13.21 -8.25
CA LEU A 341 -12.51 12.17 -9.24
C LEU A 341 -11.37 11.21 -8.86
N LEU A 342 -11.54 9.93 -9.18
CA LEU A 342 -10.44 8.98 -9.34
C LEU A 342 -10.18 8.81 -10.82
N GLY A 343 -8.98 9.20 -11.26
CA GLY A 343 -8.71 9.41 -12.67
C GLY A 343 -9.72 10.38 -13.27
N LYS A 344 -10.27 10.02 -14.42
CA LYS A 344 -11.35 10.77 -15.09
C LYS A 344 -12.71 10.06 -15.04
N ASP A 345 -12.76 8.84 -14.48
CA ASP A 345 -13.87 7.92 -14.74
C ASP A 345 -14.78 7.65 -13.53
N LEU A 346 -14.33 7.91 -12.29
CA LEU A 346 -15.16 7.75 -11.09
C LEU A 346 -15.26 9.06 -10.32
N LEU A 347 -16.48 9.53 -10.06
CA LEU A 347 -16.78 10.60 -9.12
C LEU A 347 -17.16 9.98 -7.77
N VAL A 348 -16.59 10.51 -6.70
CA VAL A 348 -16.80 10.05 -5.32
C VAL A 348 -17.23 11.23 -4.46
N HIS A 349 -18.36 11.08 -3.76
CA HIS A 349 -18.88 12.08 -2.81
C HIS A 349 -19.12 11.40 -1.44
N PRO A 350 -18.09 11.27 -0.59
CA PRO A 350 -18.23 10.59 0.70
C PRO A 350 -19.21 11.30 1.64
N VAL A 351 -19.92 10.54 2.47
CA VAL A 351 -20.75 11.13 3.54
C VAL A 351 -19.84 11.57 4.68
N THR A 352 -19.73 12.88 4.90
CA THR A 352 -18.79 13.50 5.85
C THR A 352 -19.46 14.32 6.95
N GLU A 353 -20.78 14.18 7.13
CA GLU A 353 -21.57 14.84 8.17
C GLU A 353 -22.31 13.82 9.03
N GLU A 354 -22.40 14.08 10.34
CA GLU A 354 -23.05 13.19 11.31
C GLU A 354 -24.56 13.09 11.08
N GLY A 355 -25.11 11.87 11.13
CA GLY A 355 -26.54 11.62 11.04
C GLY A 355 -27.16 11.90 9.66
N ALA A 356 -26.35 12.20 8.64
CA ALA A 356 -26.79 12.56 7.30
C ALA A 356 -27.77 11.53 6.70
N LYS A 357 -28.86 12.03 6.11
CA LYS A 357 -29.88 11.23 5.40
C LYS A 357 -29.81 11.37 3.88
N GLY A 358 -29.00 12.30 3.40
CA GLY A 358 -28.67 12.47 2.00
C GLY A 358 -27.46 13.38 1.84
N VAL A 359 -26.90 13.38 0.65
CA VAL A 359 -25.86 14.32 0.21
C VAL A 359 -26.27 14.92 -1.13
N THR A 360 -25.72 16.07 -1.48
CA THR A 360 -25.93 16.69 -2.80
C THR A 360 -24.60 16.68 -3.53
N ALA A 361 -24.47 15.82 -4.54
CA ALA A 361 -23.29 15.75 -5.39
C ALA A 361 -23.49 16.60 -6.64
N PHE A 362 -22.46 17.31 -7.09
CA PHE A 362 -22.50 17.97 -8.39
C PHE A 362 -21.99 16.99 -9.44
N LEU A 363 -22.83 16.61 -10.39
CA LEU A 363 -22.44 15.78 -11.52
C LEU A 363 -22.04 16.72 -12.68
N PRO A 364 -20.75 16.89 -12.99
CA PRO A 364 -20.29 17.86 -13.99
C PRO A 364 -20.53 17.37 -15.43
N GLY A 365 -20.23 18.24 -16.40
CA GLY A 365 -20.22 17.89 -17.82
C GLY A 365 -21.58 18.05 -18.52
N LYS A 366 -21.77 19.18 -19.22
CA LYS A 366 -22.99 19.38 -20.02
C LYS A 366 -23.04 18.39 -21.17
N GLY A 367 -24.10 17.59 -21.20
CA GLY A 367 -24.25 16.54 -22.21
C GLY A 367 -23.53 15.23 -21.85
N GLU A 368 -22.83 15.16 -20.72
CA GLU A 368 -22.33 13.90 -20.17
C GLU A 368 -23.43 13.16 -19.39
N VAL A 369 -23.13 11.91 -19.05
CA VAL A 369 -23.98 11.06 -18.22
C VAL A 369 -23.13 10.34 -17.19
N TRP A 370 -23.72 10.06 -16.04
CA TRP A 370 -23.08 9.43 -14.89
C TRP A 370 -23.93 8.26 -14.44
N TYR A 371 -23.31 7.12 -14.14
CA TYR A 371 -24.00 5.91 -13.70
C TYR A 371 -23.68 5.65 -12.24
N ASP A 372 -24.68 5.55 -11.38
CA ASP A 372 -24.49 5.09 -10.01
C ASP A 372 -23.89 3.66 -10.03
N VAL A 373 -22.77 3.44 -9.36
CA VAL A 373 -22.01 2.19 -9.48
C VAL A 373 -22.68 0.98 -8.81
N HIS A 374 -23.70 1.21 -7.98
CA HIS A 374 -24.42 0.18 -7.25
C HIS A 374 -25.75 -0.18 -7.92
N THR A 375 -26.49 0.83 -8.39
CA THR A 375 -27.83 0.68 -8.97
C THR A 375 -27.83 0.72 -10.49
N PHE A 376 -26.73 1.16 -11.11
CA PHE A 376 -26.61 1.44 -12.54
C PHE A 376 -27.56 2.53 -13.05
N GLN A 377 -28.21 3.26 -12.14
CA GLN A 377 -29.09 4.35 -12.52
C GLN A 377 -28.30 5.43 -13.26
N LYS A 378 -28.84 5.83 -14.42
CA LYS A 378 -28.25 6.86 -15.28
C LYS A 378 -28.74 8.25 -14.87
N HIS A 379 -27.79 9.15 -14.68
CA HIS A 379 -27.99 10.57 -14.38
C HIS A 379 -27.36 11.43 -15.48
N LYS A 380 -27.93 12.61 -15.74
CA LYS A 380 -27.31 13.60 -16.64
C LYS A 380 -26.20 14.35 -15.90
N GLY A 381 -25.21 14.88 -16.62
CA GLY A 381 -24.27 15.85 -16.07
C GLY A 381 -24.85 17.26 -16.01
N ALA A 382 -24.03 18.21 -15.56
CA ALA A 382 -24.38 19.59 -15.24
C ALA A 382 -25.60 19.73 -14.30
N GLN A 383 -25.64 18.94 -13.23
CA GLN A 383 -26.71 19.02 -12.23
C GLN A 383 -26.25 18.73 -10.80
N ASN A 384 -26.94 19.34 -9.84
CA ASN A 384 -26.88 18.96 -8.43
C ASN A 384 -27.87 17.82 -8.17
N LEU A 385 -27.36 16.64 -7.81
CA LEU A 385 -28.15 15.46 -7.53
C LEU A 385 -28.23 15.22 -6.02
N TYR A 386 -29.44 15.28 -5.46
CA TYR A 386 -29.69 14.83 -4.10
C TYR A 386 -29.75 13.30 -4.05
N ILE A 387 -28.93 12.70 -3.20
CA ILE A 387 -28.74 11.26 -3.08
C ILE A 387 -29.14 10.84 -1.66
N PRO A 388 -30.25 10.10 -1.47
CA PRO A 388 -30.57 9.53 -0.17
C PRO A 388 -29.47 8.56 0.26
N VAL A 389 -28.97 8.69 1.49
CA VAL A 389 -27.93 7.82 2.03
C VAL A 389 -28.40 7.07 3.26
N THR A 390 -27.94 5.82 3.35
CA THR A 390 -28.00 5.00 4.56
C THR A 390 -26.57 4.76 5.05
N MET A 391 -26.40 4.03 6.16
CA MET A 391 -25.07 3.67 6.66
C MET A 391 -24.25 2.81 5.69
N SER A 392 -24.88 2.11 4.74
CA SER A 392 -24.17 1.32 3.71
C SER A 392 -23.85 2.10 2.43
N SER A 393 -24.43 3.28 2.25
CA SER A 393 -24.26 4.07 1.03
C SER A 393 -22.86 4.69 0.96
N ILE A 394 -22.19 4.49 -0.18
CA ILE A 394 -20.98 5.24 -0.59
C ILE A 394 -21.31 5.87 -1.94
N PRO A 395 -21.65 7.16 -2.02
CA PRO A 395 -22.01 7.80 -3.28
C PRO A 395 -20.84 7.81 -4.27
N VAL A 396 -20.96 7.01 -5.32
CA VAL A 396 -19.93 6.85 -6.37
C VAL A 396 -20.61 6.70 -7.72
N PHE A 397 -20.10 7.43 -8.71
CA PHE A 397 -20.65 7.48 -10.05
C PHE A 397 -19.57 7.21 -11.09
N GLN A 398 -19.84 6.32 -12.03
CA GLN A 398 -18.99 6.07 -13.19
C GLN A 398 -19.38 6.99 -14.35
N ARG A 399 -18.41 7.69 -14.92
CA ARG A 399 -18.60 8.59 -16.07
C ARG A 399 -18.97 7.77 -17.31
N GLY A 400 -19.99 8.21 -18.04
CA GLY A 400 -20.27 7.69 -19.38
C GLY A 400 -19.10 7.94 -20.33
N GLY A 401 -18.80 6.99 -21.18
CA GLY A 401 -17.59 7.00 -22.00
C GLY A 401 -16.40 6.26 -21.38
N SER A 402 -16.57 5.59 -20.23
CA SER A 402 -15.46 4.92 -19.53
C SER A 402 -15.62 3.40 -19.47
N ILE A 403 -14.48 2.70 -19.41
CA ILE A 403 -14.38 1.26 -19.15
C ILE A 403 -13.47 1.05 -17.94
N ILE A 404 -14.04 0.55 -16.85
CA ILE A 404 -13.30 0.28 -15.61
C ILE A 404 -13.08 -1.22 -15.45
N SER A 405 -11.83 -1.61 -15.21
CA SER A 405 -11.42 -2.99 -14.99
C SER A 405 -11.39 -3.32 -13.48
N ARG A 406 -12.07 -4.40 -13.10
CA ARG A 406 -12.21 -4.85 -11.70
C ARG A 406 -11.85 -6.31 -11.53
N LYS A 407 -11.47 -6.72 -10.32
CA LYS A 407 -11.40 -8.14 -9.90
C LYS A 407 -12.46 -8.41 -8.85
N ASP A 408 -13.61 -8.93 -9.27
CA ASP A 408 -14.78 -9.08 -8.40
C ASP A 408 -14.63 -10.22 -7.35
N ARG A 409 -13.64 -11.11 -7.53
CA ARG A 409 -13.33 -12.21 -6.61
C ARG A 409 -12.45 -11.76 -5.45
N VAL A 410 -13.01 -10.98 -4.52
CA VAL A 410 -12.24 -10.45 -3.38
C VAL A 410 -11.71 -11.57 -2.46
N ARG A 411 -10.41 -11.51 -2.15
CA ARG A 411 -9.72 -12.42 -1.23
C ARG A 411 -9.11 -11.67 -0.05
N ARG A 412 -8.28 -12.35 0.75
CA ARG A 412 -7.70 -11.81 2.00
C ARG A 412 -6.60 -10.77 1.79
N SER A 413 -5.97 -10.72 0.61
CA SER A 413 -4.88 -9.81 0.28
C SER A 413 -4.77 -9.65 -1.25
N SER A 414 -4.11 -8.58 -1.71
CA SER A 414 -3.86 -8.32 -3.13
C SER A 414 -3.06 -9.44 -3.79
N ALA A 415 -2.05 -9.99 -3.09
CA ALA A 415 -1.26 -11.14 -3.57
C ALA A 415 -2.12 -12.38 -3.89
N CYS A 416 -3.21 -12.61 -3.13
CA CYS A 416 -4.11 -13.70 -3.45
C CYS A 416 -4.95 -13.45 -4.71
N MET A 417 -5.12 -12.19 -5.12
CA MET A 417 -5.95 -11.76 -6.26
C MET A 417 -5.13 -11.52 -7.54
N GLU A 418 -3.80 -11.63 -7.48
CA GLU A 418 -2.88 -11.37 -8.59
C GLU A 418 -3.29 -12.08 -9.89
N ASN A 419 -3.73 -13.34 -9.78
CA ASN A 419 -4.11 -14.19 -10.91
C ASN A 419 -5.63 -14.36 -11.09
N ASP A 420 -6.45 -13.65 -10.30
CA ASP A 420 -7.90 -13.69 -10.46
C ASP A 420 -8.34 -13.01 -11.77
N PRO A 421 -9.46 -13.46 -12.36
CA PRO A 421 -10.01 -12.87 -13.58
C PRO A 421 -10.55 -11.45 -13.40
N TYR A 422 -10.68 -10.76 -14.52
CA TYR A 422 -11.20 -9.41 -14.64
C TYR A 422 -12.68 -9.40 -15.02
N THR A 423 -13.40 -8.46 -14.44
CA THR A 423 -14.71 -7.98 -14.91
C THR A 423 -14.54 -6.59 -15.50
N LEU A 424 -15.11 -6.34 -16.67
CA LEU A 424 -15.11 -5.02 -17.31
C LEU A 424 -16.46 -4.33 -17.11
N TYR A 425 -16.46 -3.13 -16.57
CA TYR A 425 -17.65 -2.28 -16.42
C TYR A 425 -17.60 -1.16 -17.45
N VAL A 426 -18.39 -1.28 -18.51
CA VAL A 426 -18.47 -0.38 -19.66
C VAL A 426 -19.64 0.57 -19.46
N ALA A 427 -19.37 1.84 -19.15
CA ALA A 427 -20.39 2.88 -19.04
C ALA A 427 -20.50 3.64 -20.35
N LEU A 428 -21.58 3.45 -21.12
CA LEU A 428 -21.70 4.10 -22.43
C LEU A 428 -21.98 5.59 -22.30
N SER A 429 -21.26 6.37 -23.11
CA SER A 429 -21.53 7.79 -23.35
C SER A 429 -22.90 7.96 -24.04
N PRO A 430 -23.45 9.19 -24.13
CA PRO A 430 -24.64 9.43 -24.95
C PRO A 430 -24.47 9.05 -26.42
N GLN A 431 -23.23 9.05 -26.92
CA GLN A 431 -22.87 8.65 -28.29
C GLN A 431 -22.70 7.12 -28.43
N GLY A 432 -22.91 6.35 -27.36
CA GLY A 432 -22.76 4.89 -27.39
C GLY A 432 -21.31 4.43 -27.44
N THR A 433 -20.36 5.25 -26.96
CA THR A 433 -18.93 4.93 -26.94
C THR A 433 -18.40 4.78 -25.52
N ALA A 434 -17.29 4.07 -25.35
CA ALA A 434 -16.53 4.06 -24.11
C ALA A 434 -15.06 3.66 -24.34
N GLU A 435 -14.17 4.09 -23.47
CA GLU A 435 -12.74 3.75 -23.50
C GLU A 435 -12.20 3.47 -22.10
N GLY A 436 -11.17 2.64 -22.04
CA GLY A 436 -10.44 2.38 -20.80
C GLY A 436 -9.19 1.57 -21.06
N GLU A 437 -8.53 1.14 -19.98
CA GLU A 437 -7.26 0.44 -20.09
C GLU A 437 -7.14 -0.70 -19.08
N ILE A 438 -6.23 -1.62 -19.37
CA ILE A 438 -5.74 -2.62 -18.41
C ILE A 438 -4.22 -2.53 -18.39
N TYR A 439 -3.64 -2.40 -17.20
CA TYR A 439 -2.21 -2.49 -16.96
C TYR A 439 -1.92 -3.66 -16.00
N ILE A 440 -0.98 -4.53 -16.38
CA ILE A 440 -0.58 -5.71 -15.59
C ILE A 440 0.93 -5.87 -15.70
N ASP A 441 1.62 -5.99 -14.58
CA ASP A 441 3.00 -6.45 -14.48
C ASP A 441 3.06 -7.54 -13.37
N ASP A 442 4.23 -7.81 -12.80
CA ASP A 442 4.33 -8.71 -11.64
C ASP A 442 3.95 -8.06 -10.30
N PHE A 443 3.51 -6.80 -10.32
CA PHE A 443 3.02 -6.02 -9.17
C PHE A 443 4.03 -5.69 -8.07
N HIS A 444 5.30 -6.10 -8.18
CA HIS A 444 6.27 -5.79 -7.13
C HIS A 444 7.68 -5.45 -7.62
N THR A 445 8.11 -5.84 -8.82
CA THR A 445 9.49 -5.59 -9.28
C THR A 445 9.63 -4.40 -10.23
N PHE A 446 10.87 -4.03 -10.54
CA PHE A 446 11.18 -3.06 -11.61
C PHE A 446 11.25 -3.67 -13.02
N LYS A 447 10.89 -4.95 -13.22
CA LYS A 447 11.01 -5.61 -14.53
C LYS A 447 10.14 -4.98 -15.62
N PHE A 448 9.07 -4.29 -15.26
CA PHE A 448 8.28 -3.51 -16.21
C PHE A 448 9.13 -2.42 -16.90
N GLU A 449 10.13 -1.86 -16.20
CA GLU A 449 11.03 -0.82 -16.69
C GLU A 449 12.33 -1.41 -17.27
N THR A 450 12.97 -2.34 -16.55
CA THR A 450 14.27 -2.89 -16.97
C THR A 450 14.15 -3.86 -18.15
N ASP A 451 13.10 -4.68 -18.15
CA ASP A 451 12.97 -5.84 -19.05
C ASP A 451 11.73 -5.70 -19.96
N LYS A 452 10.96 -4.61 -19.82
CA LYS A 452 9.66 -4.41 -20.47
C LYS A 452 8.67 -5.55 -20.19
N GLN A 453 8.69 -6.10 -18.98
CA GLN A 453 7.77 -7.16 -18.55
C GLN A 453 6.47 -6.57 -17.98
N PHE A 454 5.54 -6.23 -18.87
CA PHE A 454 4.18 -5.83 -18.52
C PHE A 454 3.22 -6.07 -19.69
N ILE A 455 1.92 -5.86 -19.45
CA ILE A 455 0.83 -5.84 -20.42
C ILE A 455 0.16 -4.47 -20.29
N HIS A 456 -0.05 -3.78 -21.42
CA HIS A 456 -0.84 -2.55 -21.46
C HIS A 456 -1.85 -2.63 -22.61
N ARG A 457 -3.13 -2.62 -22.26
CA ARG A 457 -4.24 -2.84 -23.19
C ARG A 457 -5.10 -1.60 -23.28
N ARG A 458 -5.52 -1.24 -24.49
CA ARG A 458 -6.65 -0.35 -24.71
C ARG A 458 -7.92 -1.18 -24.76
N LEU A 459 -8.97 -0.73 -24.08
CA LEU A 459 -10.33 -1.19 -24.23
C LEU A 459 -11.12 -0.10 -24.93
N HIS A 460 -11.87 -0.45 -25.97
CA HIS A 460 -12.67 0.53 -26.71
C HIS A 460 -14.00 -0.08 -27.13
N PHE A 461 -15.08 0.64 -26.82
CA PHE A 461 -16.44 0.35 -27.26
C PHE A 461 -16.88 1.41 -28.26
N SER A 462 -17.20 0.99 -29.48
CA SER A 462 -17.88 1.82 -30.49
C SER A 462 -18.62 0.92 -31.46
N ASP A 463 -19.66 1.44 -32.13
CA ASP A 463 -20.39 0.71 -33.19
C ASP A 463 -20.86 -0.68 -32.75
N ASN A 464 -21.35 -0.78 -31.49
CA ASN A 464 -21.78 -2.02 -30.86
C ASN A 464 -20.67 -3.11 -30.77
N ALA A 465 -19.40 -2.71 -30.77
CA ALA A 465 -18.27 -3.61 -30.64
C ALA A 465 -17.35 -3.18 -29.48
N LEU A 466 -17.07 -4.09 -28.56
CA LEU A 466 -16.05 -3.95 -27.51
C LEU A 466 -14.77 -4.64 -27.96
N SER A 467 -13.66 -3.91 -28.04
CA SER A 467 -12.37 -4.46 -28.45
C SER A 467 -11.29 -4.27 -27.39
N SER A 468 -10.32 -5.19 -27.37
CA SER A 468 -9.04 -5.03 -26.70
C SER A 468 -7.91 -5.03 -27.72
N SER A 469 -7.03 -4.02 -27.64
CA SER A 469 -5.83 -3.92 -28.49
C SER A 469 -4.57 -3.63 -27.67
N ASN A 470 -3.42 -4.10 -28.17
CA ASN A 470 -2.13 -3.94 -27.49
C ASN A 470 -1.59 -2.51 -27.61
N LEU A 471 -1.32 -1.85 -26.49
CA LEU A 471 -0.64 -0.55 -26.45
C LEU A 471 0.88 -0.65 -26.30
N ALA A 472 1.38 -1.84 -25.94
CA ALA A 472 2.81 -2.08 -25.70
C ALA A 472 3.27 -3.36 -26.43
N PRO A 473 3.31 -3.38 -27.78
CA PRO A 473 3.70 -4.56 -28.56
C PRO A 473 5.14 -5.04 -28.29
N ASP A 474 6.01 -4.14 -27.83
CA ASP A 474 7.41 -4.44 -27.51
C ASP A 474 7.59 -5.02 -26.09
N SER A 475 6.51 -5.14 -25.31
CA SER A 475 6.54 -5.70 -23.95
C SER A 475 6.39 -7.23 -24.00
N GLN A 476 7.04 -7.92 -23.06
CA GLN A 476 6.99 -9.39 -22.97
C GLN A 476 6.56 -9.83 -21.58
N PHE A 477 5.28 -10.12 -21.42
CA PHE A 477 4.74 -10.63 -20.16
C PHE A 477 3.54 -11.54 -20.41
N THR A 478 3.36 -12.53 -19.54
CA THR A 478 2.21 -13.43 -19.60
C THR A 478 1.43 -13.33 -18.30
N THR A 479 0.11 -13.46 -18.38
CA THR A 479 -0.76 -13.46 -17.22
C THR A 479 -1.71 -14.64 -17.27
N ALA A 480 -1.99 -15.24 -16.12
CA ALA A 480 -3.06 -16.22 -15.96
C ALA A 480 -4.45 -15.56 -15.89
N SER A 481 -4.51 -14.23 -15.76
CA SER A 481 -5.75 -13.48 -15.69
C SER A 481 -6.49 -13.48 -17.03
N TRP A 482 -7.82 -13.53 -16.97
CA TRP A 482 -8.71 -13.62 -18.13
C TRP A 482 -9.99 -12.80 -17.89
N ILE A 483 -10.77 -12.53 -18.93
CA ILE A 483 -12.01 -11.75 -18.82
C ILE A 483 -13.19 -12.69 -18.49
N GLU A 484 -13.70 -12.63 -17.26
CA GLU A 484 -14.80 -13.50 -16.82
C GLU A 484 -16.20 -12.92 -17.06
N LYS A 485 -16.31 -11.61 -17.15
CA LYS A 485 -17.60 -10.93 -17.21
C LYS A 485 -17.43 -9.54 -17.82
N VAL A 486 -18.42 -9.11 -18.59
CA VAL A 486 -18.53 -7.72 -19.06
C VAL A 486 -19.92 -7.22 -18.70
N VAL A 487 -19.98 -6.04 -18.08
CA VAL A 487 -21.23 -5.35 -17.72
C VAL A 487 -21.27 -4.05 -18.51
N ILE A 488 -22.26 -3.88 -19.38
CA ILE A 488 -22.41 -2.71 -20.25
C ILE A 488 -23.65 -1.93 -19.84
N MET A 489 -23.46 -0.72 -19.32
CA MET A 489 -24.50 0.19 -18.86
C MET A 489 -24.92 1.14 -19.98
N GLY A 490 -26.22 1.35 -20.14
CA GLY A 490 -26.79 2.19 -21.20
C GLY A 490 -26.83 1.48 -22.56
N ALA A 491 -26.72 0.15 -22.58
CA ALA A 491 -26.81 -0.65 -23.79
C ALA A 491 -28.27 -0.95 -24.17
N SER A 492 -28.50 -1.18 -25.47
CA SER A 492 -29.73 -1.79 -25.96
C SER A 492 -29.62 -3.31 -25.92
N ARG A 493 -30.76 -4.02 -25.85
CA ARG A 493 -30.78 -5.49 -25.89
C ARG A 493 -30.29 -5.98 -27.26
N PRO A 494 -29.18 -6.75 -27.34
CA PRO A 494 -28.78 -7.36 -28.59
C PRO A 494 -29.65 -8.57 -28.92
N THR A 495 -29.73 -8.89 -30.20
CA THR A 495 -30.29 -10.16 -30.71
C THR A 495 -29.30 -11.31 -30.53
N SER A 496 -28.01 -11.03 -30.70
CA SER A 496 -26.93 -12.00 -30.47
C SER A 496 -25.64 -11.31 -30.07
N VAL A 497 -24.77 -12.05 -29.38
CA VAL A 497 -23.44 -11.59 -29.00
C VAL A 497 -22.41 -12.61 -29.48
N SER A 498 -21.35 -12.12 -30.11
CA SER A 498 -20.25 -12.98 -30.56
C SER A 498 -18.89 -12.38 -30.21
N LEU A 499 -17.96 -13.22 -29.82
CA LEU A 499 -16.57 -12.92 -29.56
C LEU A 499 -15.73 -13.42 -30.71
N THR A 500 -14.78 -12.60 -31.16
CA THR A 500 -13.73 -12.97 -32.11
C THR A 500 -12.36 -12.75 -31.45
N THR A 501 -11.53 -13.79 -31.39
CA THR A 501 -10.15 -13.72 -30.88
C THR A 501 -9.17 -13.35 -31.99
N ALA A 502 -7.92 -13.01 -31.61
CA ALA A 502 -6.86 -12.61 -32.54
C ALA A 502 -6.57 -13.61 -33.68
N ASP A 503 -6.77 -14.90 -33.44
CA ASP A 503 -6.63 -15.98 -34.43
C ASP A 503 -7.83 -16.10 -35.40
N GLY A 504 -8.84 -15.24 -35.24
CA GLY A 504 -10.07 -15.23 -36.03
C GLY A 504 -11.15 -16.21 -35.54
N THR A 505 -10.90 -16.94 -34.44
CA THR A 505 -11.90 -17.87 -33.88
C THR A 505 -13.10 -17.09 -33.36
N LYS A 506 -14.30 -17.42 -33.87
CA LYS A 506 -15.56 -16.78 -33.48
C LYS A 506 -16.38 -17.70 -32.59
N THR A 507 -16.88 -17.18 -31.47
CA THR A 507 -17.69 -17.92 -30.49
C THR A 507 -18.91 -17.10 -30.08
N ALA A 508 -20.07 -17.74 -29.98
CA ALA A 508 -21.27 -17.09 -29.45
C ALA A 508 -21.16 -16.94 -27.91
N LEU A 509 -21.58 -15.81 -27.36
CA LEU A 509 -21.60 -15.58 -25.91
C LEU A 509 -23.03 -15.57 -25.37
N GLU A 510 -23.21 -16.17 -24.20
CA GLU A 510 -24.43 -16.01 -23.41
C GLU A 510 -24.47 -14.60 -22.79
N PHE A 511 -25.67 -14.03 -22.70
CA PHE A 511 -25.88 -12.73 -22.08
C PHE A 511 -27.22 -12.64 -21.36
N GLU A 512 -27.27 -11.75 -20.38
CA GLU A 512 -28.48 -11.34 -19.67
C GLU A 512 -28.69 -9.83 -19.91
N PHE A 513 -29.95 -9.41 -20.04
CA PHE A 513 -30.28 -8.00 -20.23
C PHE A 513 -31.35 -7.58 -19.23
N ASP A 514 -31.01 -6.61 -18.37
CA ASP A 514 -31.96 -5.91 -17.52
C ASP A 514 -32.51 -4.69 -18.27
N SER A 515 -33.77 -4.77 -18.70
CA SER A 515 -34.43 -3.67 -19.42
C SER A 515 -34.79 -2.49 -18.54
N ALA A 516 -34.93 -2.68 -17.22
CA ALA A 516 -35.25 -1.58 -16.31
C ALA A 516 -34.03 -0.68 -16.09
N ALA A 517 -32.84 -1.29 -15.95
CA ALA A 517 -31.58 -0.57 -15.78
C ALA A 517 -30.85 -0.27 -17.10
N SER A 518 -31.29 -0.84 -18.24
CA SER A 518 -30.53 -0.83 -19.51
C SER A 518 -29.12 -1.39 -19.36
N VAL A 519 -28.99 -2.54 -18.69
CA VAL A 519 -27.70 -3.18 -18.39
C VAL A 519 -27.60 -4.53 -19.09
N LEU A 520 -26.56 -4.70 -19.90
CA LEU A 520 -26.21 -5.95 -20.57
C LEU A 520 -25.05 -6.63 -19.83
N THR A 521 -25.25 -7.87 -19.39
CA THR A 521 -24.19 -8.68 -18.76
C THR A 521 -23.80 -9.82 -19.69
N LEU A 522 -22.54 -9.81 -20.15
CA LEU A 522 -21.97 -10.89 -20.95
C LEU A 522 -21.28 -11.90 -20.03
N ARG A 523 -21.65 -13.17 -20.18
CA ARG A 523 -21.18 -14.25 -19.32
C ARG A 523 -19.95 -14.92 -19.93
N LYS A 524 -18.86 -14.95 -19.15
CA LYS A 524 -17.66 -15.75 -19.42
C LYS A 524 -17.08 -15.58 -20.85
N PRO A 525 -16.64 -14.37 -21.26
CA PRO A 525 -15.89 -14.22 -22.51
C PRO A 525 -14.71 -15.19 -22.62
N GLY A 526 -14.00 -15.47 -21.51
CA GLY A 526 -13.03 -16.57 -21.45
C GLY A 526 -11.67 -16.27 -22.09
N VAL A 527 -11.45 -15.04 -22.56
CA VAL A 527 -10.21 -14.62 -23.23
C VAL A 527 -9.15 -14.15 -22.25
N ASN A 528 -7.88 -14.40 -22.57
CA ASN A 528 -6.76 -13.90 -21.78
C ASN A 528 -6.77 -12.37 -21.74
N ALA A 529 -6.50 -11.79 -20.56
CA ALA A 529 -6.55 -10.33 -20.37
C ALA A 529 -5.46 -9.59 -21.16
N GLY A 530 -4.38 -10.27 -21.56
CA GLY A 530 -3.31 -9.71 -22.40
C GLY A 530 -3.51 -9.85 -23.90
N ALA A 531 -4.57 -10.51 -24.37
CA ALA A 531 -4.79 -10.82 -25.78
C ALA A 531 -5.67 -9.79 -26.51
N ASP A 532 -5.52 -9.74 -27.83
CA ASP A 532 -6.43 -9.02 -28.72
C ASP A 532 -7.72 -9.82 -28.91
N TRP A 533 -8.86 -9.14 -28.84
CA TRP A 533 -10.18 -9.73 -29.04
C TRP A 533 -11.22 -8.64 -29.30
N THR A 534 -12.33 -9.02 -29.93
CA THR A 534 -13.48 -8.14 -30.17
C THR A 534 -14.79 -8.87 -29.89
N VAL A 535 -15.66 -8.26 -29.08
CA VAL A 535 -17.03 -8.70 -28.87
C VAL A 535 -17.96 -7.81 -29.70
N PHE A 536 -18.79 -8.41 -30.53
CA PHE A 536 -19.82 -7.75 -31.34
C PHE A 536 -21.20 -7.99 -30.75
N LEU A 537 -21.99 -6.93 -30.61
CA LEU A 537 -23.40 -6.95 -30.26
C LEU A 537 -24.21 -6.69 -31.55
N VAL A 538 -25.07 -7.64 -31.94
CA VAL A 538 -25.90 -7.55 -33.16
C VAL A 538 -27.34 -7.30 -32.82
#